data_AF-A0A1I5B2A3-F1
#
_entry.id   AF-A0A1I5B2A3-F1
#
_cell.length_a   1.000
_cell.length_b   1.000
_cell.length_c   1.000
_cell.angle_alpha   90.00
_cell.angle_beta   90.00
_cell.angle_gamma   90.00
#
_symmetry.space_group_name_H-M   'P 1'
#
loop_
_entity.id
_entity.type
_entity.pdbx_description
1 polymer ?
#
loop_
_entity_poly.entity_id
_entity_poly.type
_entity_poly.pdbx_seq_one_letter_code
_entity_poly.pdbx_strand_id
1 'polypeptide(L)' 'MSFFEKNKTYLKLGVISGIMFALVMVAFDYFMGRQFSILKFALHFVLFGFFNAYMAYRKVKKEEAKRNK' A
#
# COMPACT_ATOMS: atom_id res chain seq x y z
N MET A 1 6.28 -5.26 22.86
CA MET A 1 5.45 -4.94 21.67
C MET A 1 6.10 -5.48 20.43
N SER A 2 5.37 -6.31 19.69
CA SER A 2 5.79 -6.83 18.38
C SER A 2 5.97 -5.69 17.35
N PHE A 3 6.84 -5.88 16.35
CA PHE A 3 6.98 -4.96 15.23
C PHE A 3 5.63 -4.64 14.56
N PHE A 4 4.77 -5.65 14.46
CA PHE A 4 3.43 -5.51 13.90
C PHE A 4 2.53 -4.59 14.73
N GLU A 5 2.65 -4.62 16.06
CA GLU A 5 1.85 -3.74 16.92
C GLU A 5 2.28 -2.29 16.81
N LYS A 6 3.59 -2.04 16.79
CA LYS A 6 4.14 -0.68 16.64
C LYS A 6 3.78 -0.05 15.29
N ASN A 7 3.66 -0.86 14.24
CA ASN A 7 3.47 -0.40 12.86
C ASN A 7 2.08 -0.74 12.28
N LYS A 8 1.14 -1.17 13.13
CA LYS A 8 -0.19 -1.67 12.73
C LYS A 8 -0.93 -0.69 11.82
N THR A 9 -0.83 0.61 12.11
CA THR A 9 -1.47 1.67 11.32
C THR A 9 -0.91 1.73 9.90
N TYR A 10 0.41 1.71 9.74
CA TYR A 10 1.05 1.78 8.42
C TYR A 10 0.77 0.53 7.59
N LEU A 11 0.76 -0.65 8.24
CA LEU A 11 0.40 -1.90 7.59
C LEU A 11 -1.06 -1.89 7.10
N LYS A 12 -2.00 -1.40 7.91
CA LYS A 12 -3.40 -1.22 7.49
C LYS A 12 -3.53 -0.28 6.31
N LEU A 13 -2.85 0.87 6.35
CA LEU A 13 -2.84 1.84 5.24
C LEU A 13 -2.25 1.23 3.97
N GLY A 14 -1.16 0.46 4.09
CA GLY A 14 -0.58 -0.31 2.98
C GLY A 14 -1.56 -1.31 2.38
N VAL A 15 -2.21 -2.13 3.20
CA VAL A 15 -3.19 -3.11 2.71
C VAL A 15 -4.38 -2.44 2.02
N ILE A 16 -4.97 -1.41 2.63
CA ILE A 16 -6.12 -0.70 2.06
C ILE A 16 -5.73 -0.04 0.73
N SER A 17 -4.61 0.69 0.69
CA SER A 17 -4.14 1.35 -0.54
C SER A 17 -3.79 0.35 -1.65
N GLY A 18 -3.15 -0.77 -1.30
CA GLY A 18 -2.86 -1.86 -2.25
C GLY A 18 -4.14 -2.45 -2.85
N ILE A 19 -5.15 -2.77 -2.03
CA ILE A 19 -6.41 -3.34 -2.51
C ILE A 19 -7.13 -2.35 -3.41
N MET A 20 -7.26 -1.09 -2.98
CA MET A 20 -7.91 -0.04 -3.76
C MET A 20 -7.26 0.14 -5.13
N PHE A 21 -5.92 0.22 -5.16
CA PHE A 21 -5.20 0.37 -6.42
C PHE A 21 -5.38 -0.87 -7.33
N ALA A 22 -5.27 -2.07 -6.77
CA ALA A 22 -5.44 -3.30 -7.54
C ALA A 22 -6.88 -3.43 -8.11
N LEU A 23 -7.90 -3.04 -7.36
CA LEU A 23 -9.29 -3.01 -7.84
C LEU A 23 -9.51 -1.99 -8.95
N VAL A 24 -8.93 -0.78 -8.84
CA VAL A 24 -8.95 0.21 -9.91
C VAL A 24 -8.33 -0.36 -11.19
N MET A 25 -7.21 -1.09 -11.06
CA MET A 25 -6.58 -1.74 -12.22
C MET A 25 -7.42 -2.87 -12.82
N VAL A 26 -8.19 -3.60 -12.00
CA VAL A 26 -9.16 -4.60 -12.50
C VAL A 26 -10.27 -3.92 -13.28
N ALA A 27 -10.84 -2.84 -12.75
CA ALA A 27 -11.85 -2.05 -13.45
C ALA A 27 -11.29 -1.48 -14.77
N PHE A 28 -10.06 -0.98 -14.76
CA PHE A 28 -9.37 -0.50 -15.95
C PHE A 28 -9.15 -1.59 -17.01
N ASP A 29 -8.73 -2.80 -16.60
CA ASP A 29 -8.60 -3.94 -17.49
C ASP A 29 -9.95 -4.32 -18.12
N TYR A 30 -11.04 -4.28 -17.36
CA TYR A 30 -12.41 -4.51 -17.86
C TYR A 30 -12.80 -3.50 -18.96
N PHE A 31 -12.59 -2.19 -18.73
CA PHE A 31 -12.89 -1.16 -19.73
C PHE A 31 -12.01 -1.25 -20.98
N MET A 32 -10.79 -1.75 -20.86
CA MET A 32 -9.84 -1.94 -21.96
C MET A 32 -10.00 -3.28 -22.69
N GLY A 33 -11.02 -4.09 -22.33
CA GLY A 33 -11.22 -5.41 -22.92
C GLY A 33 -10.10 -6.41 -22.62
N ARG A 34 -9.29 -6.16 -21.58
CA ARG A 34 -8.17 -7.03 -21.19
C ARG A 34 -8.65 -8.08 -20.19
N GLN A 35 -8.16 -9.30 -20.34
CA GLN A 35 -8.47 -10.37 -19.40
C GLN A 35 -7.85 -10.11 -18.03
N PHE A 36 -8.62 -10.42 -16.99
CA PHE A 36 -8.17 -10.41 -15.61
C PHE A 36 -6.99 -11.37 -15.42
N SER A 37 -5.96 -10.92 -14.70
CA SER A 37 -4.82 -11.74 -14.33
C SER A 37 -4.55 -11.62 -12.84
N ILE A 38 -4.62 -12.75 -12.16
CA ILE A 38 -4.34 -12.86 -10.72
C ILE A 38 -2.91 -12.39 -10.42
N LEU A 39 -1.94 -12.72 -11.28
CA LEU A 39 -0.56 -12.28 -11.12
C LEU A 39 -0.44 -10.76 -11.22
N LYS A 40 -1.07 -10.13 -12.23
CA LYS A 40 -1.10 -8.66 -12.33
C LYS A 40 -1.75 -8.04 -11.09
N PHE A 41 -2.87 -8.58 -10.63
CA PHE A 41 -3.54 -8.11 -9.42
C PHE A 41 -2.62 -8.17 -8.19
N ALA A 42 -1.98 -9.31 -7.97
CA ALA A 42 -1.05 -9.51 -6.86
C ALA A 42 0.15 -8.55 -6.94
N LEU A 43 0.71 -8.34 -8.13
CA LEU A 43 1.81 -7.38 -8.33
C LEU A 43 1.37 -5.94 -8.02
N HIS A 44 0.21 -5.49 -8.53
CA HIS A 44 -0.32 -4.18 -8.20
C HIS A 44 -0.56 -4.02 -6.70
N PHE A 45 -1.19 -5.02 -6.07
CA PHE A 45 -1.44 -5.03 -4.63
C PHE A 45 -0.16 -4.93 -3.81
N VAL A 46 0.82 -5.81 -4.07
CA VAL A 46 2.08 -5.86 -3.30
C VAL A 46 2.92 -4.62 -3.51
N LEU A 47 3.12 -4.18 -4.76
CA LEU A 47 3.96 -3.02 -5.06
C LEU A 47 3.38 -1.75 -4.45
N PHE A 48 2.08 -1.47 -4.69
CA PHE A 48 1.46 -0.26 -4.16
C PHE A 48 1.26 -0.33 -2.65
N GLY A 49 0.86 -1.48 -2.10
CA GLY A 49 0.67 -1.61 -0.67
C GLY A 49 1.96 -1.46 0.11
N PHE A 50 3.05 -2.10 -0.34
CA PHE A 50 4.36 -1.98 0.29
C PHE A 50 4.93 -0.56 0.14
N PHE A 51 4.85 0.02 -1.06
CA PHE A 51 5.32 1.38 -1.32
C PHE A 51 4.62 2.41 -0.42
N ASN A 52 3.29 2.37 -0.33
CA ASN A 52 2.52 3.29 0.51
C ASN A 52 2.79 3.07 2.00
N ALA A 53 2.86 1.82 2.47
CA ALA A 53 3.20 1.53 3.86
C ALA A 53 4.59 2.09 4.24
N TYR A 54 5.58 1.89 3.37
CA TYR A 54 6.94 2.39 3.57
C TYR A 54 7.00 3.92 3.56
N MET A 55 6.32 4.57 2.61
CA MET A 55 6.25 6.02 2.52
C MET A 55 5.57 6.63 3.75
N ALA A 56 4.48 6.03 4.24
CA ALA A 56 3.79 6.46 5.44
C ALA A 56 4.68 6.33 6.68
N TYR A 57 5.37 5.19 6.85
CA TYR A 57 6.31 4.98 7.94
C TYR A 57 7.44 6.03 7.93
N ARG A 58 8.06 6.27 6.77
CA ARG A 58 9.14 7.27 6.65
C ARG A 58 8.66 8.68 6.95
N LYS A 59 7.46 9.05 6.50
CA LYS A 59 6.90 10.39 6.72
C LYS A 59 6.76 10.66 8.22
N VAL A 60 6.14 9.74 8.96
CA VAL A 60 5.98 9.91 10.41
C VAL A 60 7.32 9.96 11.12
N LYS A 61 8.25 9.05 10.81
CA LYS A 61 9.59 9.05 11.41
C LYS A 61 10.34 10.37 11.15
N LYS A 62 10.17 10.96 9.97
CA LYS A 62 10.75 12.27 9.61
C LYS A 62 10.10 13.41 10.38
N GLU A 63 8.79 13.37 10.62
CA GLU A 63 8.06 14.36 11.42
C GLU A 63 8.43 14.29 12.91
N GLU A 64 8.56 13.08 13.46
CA GLU A 64 9.04 12.87 14.84
C GLU A 64 10.46 13.42 15.05
N ALA A 65 11.37 13.17 14.10
CA ALA A 65 12.73 13.69 14.15
C ALA A 65 12.80 15.23 14.08
N LYS A 66 11.84 15.87 13.39
CA LYS A 66 11.73 17.33 13.35
C LYS A 66 11.16 17.92 14.65
N ARG A 67 10.19 17.23 15.27
CA ARG A 67 9.53 17.69 16.50
C ARG A 67 10.46 17.62 17.73
N ASN A 68 11.41 16.69 17.72
CA ASN A 68 12.37 16.47 18.81
C ASN A 68 13.68 17.26 18.63
N LYS A 69 13.77 18.12 17.60
CA LYS A 69 14.86 19.07 17.37
C LYS A 69 14.41 20.46 17.79
#